data_AF-A0A3C0EM57-F1
#
_entry.id   AF-A0A3C0EM57-F1
#
_cell.length_a   1.000
_cell.length_b   1.000
_cell.length_c   1.000
_cell.angle_alpha   90.00
_cell.angle_beta   90.00
_cell.angle_gamma   90.00
#
_symmetry.space_group_name_H-M   'P 1'
#
loop_
_entity.id
_entity.type
_entity.pdbx_description
1 polymer ?
#
loop_
_entity_poly.entity_id
_entity_poly.type
_entity_poly.pdbx_seq_one_letter_code
_entity_poly.pdbx_strand_id
1 'polypeptide(L)'
;MRITRIDFEGREGYFAIAKRKRDAKQIEVEVLQPNHQASHWVNADDEDELFAMAAFLQELLDGYEGNMEEASCYYNALMSISDVGI
;
A
#
# COMPACT_ATOMS: atom_id res chain seq x y z
N MET A 1 -16.48 -12.69 -2.76
CA MET A 1 -15.84 -11.62 -3.56
C MET A 1 -14.54 -11.25 -2.86
N ARG A 2 -13.42 -11.04 -3.58
CA ARG A 2 -12.10 -10.72 -2.99
C ARG A 2 -11.48 -9.55 -3.75
N ILE A 3 -10.93 -8.58 -3.02
CA ILE A 3 -10.14 -7.48 -3.58
C ILE A 3 -8.75 -8.04 -3.93
N THR A 4 -8.29 -7.78 -5.15
CA THR A 4 -6.99 -8.28 -5.66
C THR A 4 -6.08 -7.18 -6.20
N ARG A 5 -6.61 -5.95 -6.26
CA ARG A 5 -5.91 -4.75 -6.69
C ARG A 5 -6.54 -3.51 -6.06
N ILE A 6 -5.72 -2.57 -5.65
CA ILE A 6 -6.08 -1.26 -5.11
C ILE A 6 -5.17 -0.23 -5.76
N ASP A 7 -5.76 0.84 -6.25
CA ASP A 7 -5.04 1.96 -6.86
C ASP A 7 -5.13 3.15 -5.89
N PHE A 8 -3.99 3.71 -5.54
CA PHE A 8 -3.83 4.87 -4.67
C PHE A 8 -3.46 6.08 -5.50
N GLU A 9 -4.09 7.21 -5.18
CA GLU A 9 -3.80 8.52 -5.76
C GLU A 9 -3.48 9.47 -4.62
N GLY A 10 -2.29 10.08 -4.68
CA GLY A 10 -1.88 11.14 -3.77
C GLY A 10 -1.92 12.50 -4.45
N ARG A 11 -0.84 13.26 -4.32
CA ARG A 11 -0.64 14.51 -5.07
C ARG A 11 -0.53 14.26 -6.58
N GLU A 12 -0.73 15.31 -7.37
CA GLU A 12 -0.72 15.25 -8.83
C GLU A 12 0.52 14.52 -9.39
N GLY A 13 0.27 13.42 -10.11
CA GLY A 13 1.32 12.61 -10.73
C GLY A 13 1.94 11.52 -9.85
N TYR A 14 1.48 11.36 -8.60
CA TYR A 14 1.97 10.35 -7.66
C TYR A 14 0.88 9.31 -7.39
N PHE A 15 1.15 8.08 -7.80
CA PHE A 15 0.24 6.96 -7.67
C PHE A 15 0.94 5.76 -7.07
N ALA A 16 0.16 4.83 -6.51
CA ALA A 16 0.64 3.50 -6.20
C ALA A 16 -0.41 2.44 -6.54
N ILE A 17 0.03 1.22 -6.80
CA ILE A 17 -0.85 0.08 -7.07
C ILE A 17 -0.44 -1.05 -6.13
N ALA A 18 -1.32 -1.42 -5.21
CA ALA A 18 -1.18 -2.65 -4.44
C ALA A 18 -1.94 -3.77 -5.14
N LYS A 19 -1.28 -4.89 -5.44
CA LYS A 19 -1.89 -6.05 -6.10
C LYS A 19 -1.42 -7.34 -5.46
N ARG A 20 -2.33 -8.32 -5.40
CA ARG A 20 -2.05 -9.64 -4.84
C ARG A 20 -2.82 -10.70 -5.59
N LYS A 21 -2.09 -11.67 -6.14
CA LYS A 21 -2.70 -12.85 -6.77
C LYS A 21 -3.34 -13.74 -5.70
N ARG A 22 -4.33 -14.53 -6.11
CA ARG A 22 -4.93 -15.55 -5.24
C ARG A 22 -3.82 -16.47 -4.69
N ASP A 23 -3.85 -16.68 -3.38
CA ASP A 23 -2.91 -17.52 -2.61
C ASP A 23 -1.44 -17.06 -2.59
N ALA A 24 -1.13 -15.89 -3.14
CA ALA A 24 0.21 -15.31 -3.00
C ALA A 24 0.46 -14.88 -1.55
N LYS A 25 1.65 -15.15 -1.02
CA LYS A 25 2.03 -14.74 0.35
C LYS A 25 2.35 -13.26 0.50
N GLN A 26 2.60 -12.59 -0.63
CA GLN A 26 3.07 -11.21 -0.65
C GLN A 26 2.15 -10.33 -1.49
N ILE A 27 2.00 -9.09 -1.06
CA ILE A 27 1.40 -7.98 -1.80
C ILE A 27 2.53 -7.28 -2.56
N GLU A 28 2.33 -7.08 -3.86
CA GLU A 28 3.19 -6.23 -4.68
C GLU A 28 2.66 -4.80 -4.62
N VAL A 29 3.51 -3.85 -4.25
CA VAL A 29 3.18 -2.42 -4.25
C VAL A 29 4.07 -1.73 -5.27
N GLU A 30 3.47 -1.31 -6.39
CA GLU A 30 4.14 -0.51 -7.41
C GLU A 30 3.91 0.96 -7.13
N VAL A 31 4.98 1.71 -6.97
CA VAL A 31 4.95 3.17 -6.88
C VAL A 31 5.20 3.75 -8.27
N LEU A 32 4.34 4.68 -8.68
CA LEU A 32 4.39 5.37 -9.96
C LEU A 32 4.53 6.88 -9.71
N GLN A 33 5.75 7.39 -9.86
CA GLN A 33 6.06 8.82 -9.79
C GLN A 33 6.44 9.33 -11.18
N PRO A 34 6.40 10.66 -11.44
CA PRO A 34 6.68 11.21 -12.76
C PRO A 34 8.07 10.82 -13.30
N ASN A 35 9.06 10.65 -12.42
CA ASN A 35 10.46 10.39 -12.79
C ASN A 35 11.01 9.07 -12.22
N HIS A 36 10.20 8.31 -11.48
CA HIS A 36 10.67 7.12 -10.78
C HIS A 36 9.56 6.08 -10.64
N GLN A 37 9.90 4.82 -10.85
CA GLN A 37 9.02 3.70 -10.59
C GLN A 37 9.78 2.68 -9.76
N ALA A 38 9.13 2.18 -8.72
CA ALA A 38 9.68 1.19 -7.81
C ALA A 38 8.62 0.15 -7.47
N SER A 39 9.06 -1.07 -7.20
CA SER A 39 8.19 -2.13 -6.69
C SER A 39 8.69 -2.57 -5.32
N HIS A 40 7.75 -2.69 -4.40
CA HIS A 40 7.98 -3.19 -3.05
C HIS A 40 7.15 -4.46 -2.85
N TRP A 41 7.66 -5.35 -2.01
CA TRP A 41 6.99 -6.59 -1.64
C TRP A 41 6.78 -6.59 -0.14
N VAL A 42 5.54 -6.88 0.27
CA VAL A 42 5.11 -6.88 1.68
C VAL A 42 4.44 -8.20 1.97
N ASN A 43 4.78 -8.81 3.11
CA ASN A 43 4.14 -10.05 3.56
C ASN A 43 2.67 -9.76 3.92
N ALA A 44 1.76 -10.59 3.41
CA ALA A 44 0.33 -10.35 3.55
C ALA A 44 -0.21 -10.74 4.94
N ASP A 45 0.56 -11.50 5.71
CA ASP A 45 0.26 -11.95 7.07
C ASP A 45 1.03 -11.19 8.16
N ASP A 46 1.81 -10.18 7.78
CA ASP A 46 2.63 -9.38 8.70
C ASP A 46 2.01 -7.98 8.88
N GLU A 47 1.38 -7.76 10.04
CA GLU A 47 0.72 -6.50 10.36
C GLU A 47 1.70 -5.32 10.44
N ASP A 48 2.90 -5.55 10.95
CA ASP A 48 3.92 -4.52 11.12
C ASP A 48 4.48 -4.08 9.76
N GLU A 49 4.73 -5.03 8.84
CA GLU A 49 5.13 -4.68 7.47
C GLU A 49 4.02 -3.94 6.72
N LEU A 50 2.76 -4.32 6.91
CA LEU A 50 1.61 -3.62 6.30
C LEU A 50 1.49 -2.19 6.82
N PHE A 51 1.67 -1.98 8.12
CA PHE A 51 1.66 -0.63 8.71
C PHE A 51 2.85 0.20 8.24
N ALA A 52 4.05 -0.37 8.20
CA ALA A 52 5.24 0.31 7.69
C ALA A 52 5.08 0.70 6.21
N MET A 53 4.50 -0.17 5.38
CA MET A 53 4.18 0.16 3.99
C MET A 53 3.12 1.26 3.88
N ALA A 54 2.11 1.25 4.76
CA ALA A 54 1.09 2.30 4.77
C ALA A 54 1.68 3.68 5.10
N ALA A 55 2.54 3.75 6.12
CA ALA A 55 3.25 4.98 6.49
C ALA A 55 4.16 5.46 5.34
N PHE A 56 4.90 4.53 4.72
CA PHE A 56 5.72 4.85 3.55
C PHE A 56 4.89 5.41 2.38
N LEU A 57 3.77 4.77 2.05
CA LEU A 57 2.88 5.24 0.98
C LEU A 57 2.29 6.61 1.29
N GLN A 58 1.86 6.84 2.53
CA GLN A 58 1.35 8.13 2.97
C GLN A 58 2.40 9.23 2.76
N GLU A 59 3.60 9.05 3.31
CA GLU A 59 4.67 10.04 3.18
C GLU A 59 5.03 10.31 1.72
N LEU A 60 5.12 9.26 0.92
CA LEU A 60 5.54 9.32 -0.48
C LEU A 60 4.51 10.01 -1.39
N LEU A 61 3.23 9.68 -1.20
CA LEU A 61 2.13 10.11 -2.05
C LEU A 61 1.60 11.48 -1.63
N ASP A 62 1.57 11.76 -0.33
CA ASP A 62 1.11 13.05 0.20
C ASP A 62 2.25 14.08 0.23
N GLY A 63 3.51 13.62 0.34
CA GLY A 63 4.70 14.45 0.29
C GLY A 63 5.14 15.03 1.63
N TYR A 64 4.64 14.50 2.75
CA TYR A 64 5.03 14.85 4.11
C TYR A 64 4.85 13.67 5.05
N GLU A 65 5.66 13.59 6.11
CA GLU A 65 5.50 12.60 7.17
C GLU A 65 4.23 12.90 7.98
N GLY A 66 3.19 12.11 7.76
CA GLY A 66 1.92 12.22 8.44
C GLY A 66 1.89 11.48 9.77
N ASN A 67 0.77 11.62 10.47
CA ASN A 67 0.51 10.90 11.70
C ASN A 67 -0.16 9.54 11.44
N MET A 68 -0.35 8.76 12.51
CA MET A 68 -0.97 7.44 12.45
C MET A 68 -2.41 7.46 11.86
N GLU A 69 -3.17 8.52 12.12
CA GLU A 69 -4.54 8.66 11.60
C GLU A 69 -4.53 8.88 10.09
N GLU A 70 -3.58 9.64 9.56
CA GLU A 70 -3.41 9.87 8.13
C GLU A 70 -2.95 8.60 7.40
N ALA A 71 -2.00 7.87 7.98
CA ALA A 71 -1.55 6.58 7.43
C ALA A 71 -2.65 5.49 7.47
N SER A 72 -3.66 5.65 8.34
CA SER A 72 -4.72 4.65 8.53
C SER A 72 -5.54 4.37 7.26
N CYS A 73 -5.72 5.36 6.38
CA CYS A 73 -6.42 5.18 5.11
C CYS A 73 -5.68 4.17 4.21
N TYR A 74 -4.36 4.33 4.09
CA TYR A 74 -3.50 3.42 3.33
C TYR A 74 -3.44 2.04 3.98
N TYR A 75 -3.33 2.00 5.31
CA TYR A 75 -3.28 0.76 6.08
C TYR A 75 -4.56 -0.07 5.91
N ASN A 76 -5.74 0.55 6.10
CA ASN A 76 -7.03 -0.11 5.94
C ASN A 76 -7.23 -0.66 4.51
N ALA A 77 -6.74 0.07 3.51
CA ALA A 77 -6.76 -0.40 2.14
C ALA A 77 -5.87 -1.65 1.98
N LEU A 78 -4.62 -1.61 2.45
CA LEU A 78 -3.72 -2.78 2.42
C LEU A 78 -4.30 -3.98 3.18
N MET A 79 -4.98 -3.74 4.31
CA MET A 79 -5.68 -4.77 5.07
C MET A 79 -6.78 -5.48 4.28
N SER A 80 -7.47 -4.77 3.37
CA SER A 80 -8.53 -5.36 2.54
C SER A 80 -8.03 -6.39 1.52
N ILE A 81 -6.72 -6.44 1.29
CA ILE A 81 -6.05 -7.39 0.40
C ILE A 81 -5.05 -8.31 1.15
N SER A 82 -4.88 -8.11 2.46
CA SER A 82 -4.02 -8.91 3.35
C SER A 82 -4.72 -10.17 3.86
N ASP A 83 -4.01 -10.96 4.68
CA ASP A 83 -4.56 -12.11 5.43
C ASP A 83 -4.81 -11.78 6.90
N VAL A 84 -4.38 -10.61 7.40
CA VAL A 84 -4.54 -10.22 8.82
C VAL A 84 -6.01 -9.89 9.16
N GLY A 85 -6.80 -9.44 8.18
CA GLY A 85 -8.19 -9.02 8.37
C GLY A 85 -9.26 -10.08 8.07
N ILE A 86 -8.90 -11.34 7.81
CA ILE A 86 -9.81 -12.43 7.39
C ILE A 86 -9.90 -13.53 8.45
#